data_AF-A0A3L7VUT1-F1
#
_entry.id   AF-A0A3L7VUT1-F1
#
_cell.length_a   1.000
_cell.length_b   1.000
_cell.length_c   1.000
_cell.angle_alpha   90.00
_cell.angle_beta   90.00
_cell.angle_gamma   90.00
#
_symmetry.space_group_name_H-M   'P 1'
#
loop_
_entity.id
_entity.type
_entity.pdbx_description
1 polymer ?
#
loop_
_entity_poly.entity_id
_entity_poly.type
_entity_poly.pdbx_seq_one_letter_code
_entity_poly.pdbx_strand_id
1 'polypeptide(L)'
;MVIAGAAAFGPRSRMGGYLRAVEREIDLRATASDKAFGALGGTLRTGDGTRAPLESLYLGGGTPSLLPEEALAGLIARVRDRFGLADGAEVTLECNPGADERGDARAAVQAGV
;
A
#
# COMPACT_ATOMS: atom_id res chain seq x y z
N MET A 1 -7.90 9.45 6.68
CA MET A 1 -8.83 8.77 7.63
C MET A 1 -8.09 7.59 8.22
N VAL A 2 -8.11 7.43 9.55
CA VAL A 2 -7.46 6.33 10.26
C VAL A 2 -8.53 5.29 10.60
N ILE A 3 -8.30 4.01 10.31
CA ILE A 3 -9.17 2.90 10.73
C ILE A 3 -8.44 2.08 11.80
N ALA A 4 -9.03 2.02 12.99
CA ALA A 4 -8.58 1.23 14.14
C ALA A 4 -9.81 0.70 14.92
N GLY A 5 -9.63 -0.37 15.68
CA GLY A 5 -10.65 -0.96 16.54
C GLY A 5 -11.99 -1.27 15.86
N ALA A 6 -13.09 -0.95 16.55
CA ALA A 6 -14.45 -1.26 16.10
C ALA A 6 -14.85 -0.65 14.74
N ALA A 7 -14.11 0.34 14.21
CA ALA A 7 -14.35 0.90 12.88
C ALA A 7 -13.85 0.00 11.73
N ALA A 8 -13.01 -1.00 12.03
CA ALA A 8 -12.54 -1.99 11.07
C ALA A 8 -13.61 -3.06 10.77
N PHE A 9 -14.46 -3.38 11.73
CA PHE A 9 -15.36 -4.53 11.69
C PHE A 9 -16.85 -4.17 11.80
N GLY A 10 -17.71 -5.10 11.35
CA GLY A 10 -19.17 -5.00 11.53
C GLY A 10 -19.91 -4.08 10.55
N PRO A 11 -21.24 -3.91 10.71
CA PRO A 11 -22.12 -3.29 9.71
C PRO A 11 -21.85 -1.82 9.43
N ARG A 12 -21.10 -1.15 10.31
CA ARG A 12 -20.73 0.27 10.20
C ARG A 12 -19.27 0.46 9.77
N SER A 13 -18.57 -0.63 9.42
CA SER A 13 -17.19 -0.58 8.97
C SER A 13 -17.04 0.34 7.77
N ARG A 14 -16.01 1.19 7.80
CA ARG A 14 -15.67 2.08 6.69
C ARG A 14 -14.58 1.50 5.79
N MET A 15 -14.16 0.26 6.04
CA MET A 15 -13.00 -0.36 5.40
C MET A 15 -13.14 -0.40 3.88
N GLY A 16 -14.26 -0.89 3.36
CA GLY A 16 -14.45 -0.97 1.91
C GLY A 16 -14.45 0.39 1.22
N GLY A 17 -14.98 1.44 1.87
CA GLY A 17 -14.92 2.80 1.37
C GLY A 17 -13.50 3.39 1.41
N TYR A 18 -12.77 3.09 2.48
CA TYR A 18 -11.38 3.47 2.65
C TYR A 18 -10.47 2.83 1.58
N LEU A 19 -10.56 1.51 1.39
CA LEU A 19 -9.76 0.78 0.40
C LEU A 19 -9.97 1.34 -1.01
N ARG A 20 -11.22 1.54 -1.43
CA ARG A 20 -11.52 2.18 -2.73
C ARG A 20 -10.92 3.57 -2.86
N ALA A 21 -10.94 4.36 -1.79
CA ALA A 21 -10.35 5.69 -1.79
C ALA A 21 -8.83 5.64 -1.90
N VAL A 22 -8.18 4.72 -1.18
CA VAL A 22 -6.72 4.51 -1.23
C VAL A 22 -6.29 4.01 -2.61
N GLU A 23 -6.97 3.01 -3.17
CA GLU A 23 -6.71 2.51 -4.53
C GLU A 23 -6.81 3.62 -5.58
N ARG A 24 -7.83 4.48 -5.45
CA ARG A 24 -8.01 5.63 -6.33
C ARG A 24 -6.91 6.67 -6.14
N GLU A 25 -6.51 6.94 -4.90
CA GLU A 25 -5.42 7.87 -4.63
C GLU A 25 -4.09 7.34 -5.19
N ILE A 26 -3.78 6.06 -5.03
CA ILE A 26 -2.60 5.41 -5.63
C ILE A 26 -2.55 5.68 -7.14
N ASP A 27 -3.65 5.46 -7.87
CA ASP A 27 -3.70 5.70 -9.32
C ASP A 27 -3.47 7.16 -9.69
N LEU A 28 -4.11 8.07 -8.95
CA LEU A 28 -4.00 9.51 -9.18
C LEU A 28 -2.57 10.00 -8.93
N ARG A 29 -1.94 9.54 -7.84
CA ARG A 29 -0.57 9.88 -7.48
C ARG A 29 0.43 9.28 -8.44
N ALA A 30 0.25 8.04 -8.87
CA ALA A 30 1.10 7.42 -9.89
C ALA A 30 1.04 8.19 -11.21
N THR A 31 -0.16 8.57 -11.66
CA THR A 31 -0.34 9.40 -12.86
C THR A 31 0.34 10.75 -12.72
N ALA A 32 0.27 11.38 -11.54
CA ALA A 32 0.96 12.63 -11.27
C ALA A 32 2.49 12.45 -11.29
N SER A 33 3.02 11.36 -10.71
CA SER A 33 4.44 11.01 -10.76
C SER A 33 4.92 10.74 -12.18
N ASP A 34 4.13 10.04 -13.01
CA ASP A 34 4.44 9.82 -14.43
C ASP A 34 4.55 11.15 -15.19
N LYS A 35 3.71 12.13 -14.85
CA LYS A 35 3.74 13.49 -15.42
C LYS A 35 4.92 14.31 -14.90
N ALA A 36 5.30 14.17 -13.64
CA ALA A 36 6.41 14.93 -13.06
C ALA A 36 7.77 14.37 -13.50
N PHE A 37 7.93 13.04 -13.43
CA PHE A 37 9.24 12.40 -13.53
C PHE A 37 9.43 11.58 -14.80
N GLY A 38 8.37 11.26 -15.54
CA GLY A 38 8.41 10.32 -16.67
C GLY A 38 7.90 8.93 -16.26
N ALA A 39 7.65 8.07 -17.25
CA ALA A 39 7.20 6.70 -17.01
C ALA A 39 8.27 5.88 -16.26
N LEU A 40 7.83 4.90 -15.48
CA LEU A 40 8.73 3.93 -14.83
C LEU A 40 9.65 3.26 -15.85
N GLY A 41 10.95 3.15 -15.56
CA GLY A 41 11.96 2.63 -16.48
C GLY A 41 12.31 3.55 -17.65
N GLY A 42 11.59 4.66 -17.83
CA GLY A 42 11.87 5.68 -18.85
C GLY A 42 12.89 6.71 -18.37
N THR A 43 13.39 7.52 -19.31
CA THR A 43 14.27 8.66 -19.01
C THR A 43 13.53 9.70 -18.17
N LEU A 44 14.21 10.18 -17.13
CA LEU A 44 13.70 11.23 -16.25
C LEU A 44 13.48 12.52 -17.02
N ARG A 45 12.44 13.28 -16.66
CA ARG A 45 12.17 14.58 -17.28
C ARG A 45 13.22 15.66 -16.95
N THR A 46 13.95 15.51 -15.86
CA THR A 46 14.83 16.56 -15.30
C THR A 46 16.32 16.25 -15.45
N GLY A 47 16.70 15.17 -16.14
CA GLY A 47 18.10 14.77 -16.26
C GLY A 47 18.32 13.51 -17.10
N ASP A 48 19.54 13.00 -17.00
CA ASP A 48 20.14 11.91 -17.77
C ASP A 48 19.98 10.51 -17.14
N GLY A 49 19.18 10.41 -16.07
CA GLY A 49 18.84 9.14 -15.41
C GLY A 49 17.54 8.49 -15.89
N THR A 50 17.28 7.28 -15.44
CA THR A 50 15.99 6.58 -15.63
C THR A 50 15.20 6.54 -14.33
N ARG A 51 13.87 6.50 -14.42
CA ARG A 51 13.01 6.33 -13.25
C ARG A 51 13.13 4.90 -12.69
N ALA A 52 13.77 4.77 -11.53
CA ALA A 52 13.93 3.51 -10.82
C ALA A 52 12.64 3.07 -10.08
N PRO A 53 12.45 1.76 -9.82
CA PRO A 53 11.38 1.25 -8.96
C PRO A 53 11.60 1.62 -7.49
N LEU A 54 10.55 1.53 -6.67
CA LEU A 54 10.63 1.75 -5.23
C LEU A 54 11.42 0.62 -4.55
N GLU A 55 12.23 0.97 -3.55
CA GLU A 55 12.99 0.00 -2.73
C GLU A 55 12.28 -0.36 -1.42
N SER A 56 11.31 0.46 -1.00
CA SER A 56 10.53 0.19 0.21
C SER A 56 9.07 0.63 0.10
N LEU A 57 8.20 -0.08 0.83
CA LEU A 57 6.78 0.23 1.03
C LEU A 57 6.43 0.05 2.51
N TYR A 58 6.09 1.14 3.18
CA TYR A 58 5.59 1.13 4.55
C TYR A 58 4.08 1.39 4.60
N LEU A 59 3.34 0.50 5.25
CA LEU A 59 1.91 0.60 5.48
C LEU A 59 1.64 0.91 6.96
N GLY A 60 1.49 2.19 7.29
CA GLY A 60 1.27 2.67 8.66
C GLY A 60 -0.05 3.38 8.91
N GLY A 61 -0.23 3.88 10.14
CA GLY A 61 -1.29 4.79 10.52
C GLY A 61 -2.28 4.22 11.54
N GLY A 62 -3.34 3.58 11.06
CA GLY A 62 -4.32 2.93 11.93
C GLY A 62 -3.82 1.58 12.39
N THR A 63 -4.57 0.53 12.10
CA THR A 63 -4.11 -0.83 12.33
C THR A 63 -4.17 -1.61 11.02
N PRO A 64 -3.24 -1.36 10.07
CA PRO A 64 -3.24 -2.01 8.76
C PRO A 64 -3.09 -3.53 8.85
N SER A 65 -2.58 -4.08 9.97
CA SER A 65 -2.62 -5.52 10.25
C SER A 65 -4.04 -6.10 10.31
N LEU A 66 -5.08 -5.27 10.46
CA LEU A 66 -6.49 -5.70 10.40
C LEU A 66 -7.05 -5.78 8.98
N LEU A 67 -6.28 -5.41 7.95
CA LEU A 67 -6.69 -5.59 6.57
C LEU A 67 -6.75 -7.09 6.23
N PRO A 68 -7.79 -7.55 5.52
CA PRO A 68 -7.80 -8.89 4.94
C PRO A 68 -6.60 -9.11 4.01
N GLU A 69 -6.13 -10.36 3.92
CA GLU A 69 -5.01 -10.76 3.06
C GLU A 69 -5.16 -10.22 1.63
N GLU A 70 -6.34 -10.40 1.04
CA GLU A 70 -6.60 -10.03 -0.36
C GLU A 70 -6.54 -8.52 -0.57
N ALA A 71 -6.97 -7.74 0.43
CA ALA A 71 -6.90 -6.30 0.39
C ALA A 71 -5.44 -5.82 0.48
N LEU A 72 -4.66 -6.42 1.37
CA LEU A 72 -3.24 -6.10 1.54
C LEU A 72 -2.45 -6.45 0.27
N ALA A 73 -2.64 -7.67 -0.25
CA ALA A 73 -2.01 -8.14 -1.48
C ALA A 73 -2.40 -7.27 -2.68
N GLY A 74 -3.69 -6.89 -2.77
CA GLY A 74 -4.18 -5.99 -3.81
C GLY A 74 -3.55 -4.61 -3.77
N LEU A 75 -3.37 -4.02 -2.59
CA LEU A 75 -2.68 -2.74 -2.42
C LEU A 75 -1.21 -2.84 -2.82
N ILE A 76 -0.48 -3.86 -2.36
CA ILE A 76 0.94 -4.07 -2.68
C ILE A 76 1.12 -4.29 -4.19
N ALA A 77 0.30 -5.14 -4.80
CA ALA A 77 0.31 -5.39 -6.24
C ALA A 77 0.05 -4.10 -7.02
N ARG A 78 -0.94 -3.30 -6.62
CA ARG A 78 -1.25 -2.03 -7.27
C ARG A 78 -0.11 -1.01 -7.14
N VAL A 79 0.57 -0.95 -5.99
CA VAL A 79 1.79 -0.12 -5.84
C VAL A 79 2.88 -0.60 -6.78
N ARG A 80 3.14 -1.91 -6.82
CA ARG A 80 4.11 -2.52 -7.74
C ARG A 80 3.81 -2.18 -9.20
N ASP A 81 2.57 -2.29 -9.63
CA ASP A 81 2.16 -2.02 -11.01
C ASP A 81 2.24 -0.52 -11.38
N ARG A 82 1.91 0.37 -10.44
CA ARG A 82 1.76 1.81 -10.72
C ARG A 82 3.01 2.62 -10.46
N PHE A 83 3.83 2.23 -9.49
CA PHE A 83 5.06 2.92 -9.11
C PHE A 83 6.32 2.12 -9.39
N GLY A 84 6.22 0.80 -9.59
CA GLY A 84 7.36 -0.10 -9.56
C GLY A 84 7.77 -0.43 -8.15
N LEU A 85 8.08 -1.70 -7.89
CA LEU A 85 8.64 -2.15 -6.62
C LEU A 85 9.76 -3.14 -6.96
N ALA A 86 10.97 -2.86 -6.47
CA ALA A 86 12.17 -3.63 -6.78
C ALA A 86 12.05 -5.08 -6.32
N ASP A 87 12.77 -5.98 -6.99
CA ASP A 87 12.92 -7.34 -6.49
C ASP A 87 13.69 -7.30 -5.18
N GLY A 88 13.10 -7.88 -4.12
CA GLY A 88 13.65 -7.79 -2.76
C GLY A 88 13.42 -6.44 -2.06
N ALA A 89 12.53 -5.58 -2.58
CA ALA A 89 12.11 -4.38 -1.85
C ALA A 89 11.56 -4.72 -0.47
N GLU A 90 11.84 -3.86 0.51
CA GLU A 90 11.31 -4.00 1.86
C GLU A 90 9.83 -3.63 1.87
N VAL A 91 8.96 -4.52 2.33
CA VAL A 91 7.55 -4.21 2.58
C VAL A 91 7.30 -4.38 4.06
N THR A 92 6.76 -3.35 4.72
CA THR A 92 6.53 -3.35 6.16
C THR A 92 5.14 -2.83 6.49
N LEU A 93 4.53 -3.33 7.57
CA LEU A 93 3.22 -2.89 8.03
C LEU A 93 3.21 -2.63 9.53
N GLU A 94 2.44 -1.63 9.96
CA GLU A 94 2.20 -1.31 11.37
C GLU A 94 1.17 -2.27 11.98
N CYS A 95 1.52 -2.85 13.13
CA CYS A 95 0.67 -3.79 13.85
C CYS A 95 0.50 -3.35 15.31
N ASN A 96 -0.74 -3.34 15.79
CA ASN A 96 -1.05 -3.09 17.19
C ASN A 96 -0.95 -4.41 17.98
N PRO A 97 -0.14 -4.52 19.04
CA PRO A 97 0.06 -5.79 19.75
C PRO A 97 -1.17 -6.27 20.57
N GLY A 98 -2.23 -5.45 20.71
CA GLY A 98 -3.45 -5.81 21.43
C GLY A 98 -4.15 -7.03 20.85
N ALA A 99 -4.71 -7.91 21.70
CA ALA A 99 -5.27 -9.20 21.28
C ALA A 99 -6.34 -9.06 20.19
N ASP A 100 -7.19 -8.03 20.26
CA ASP A 100 -8.28 -7.80 19.30
C ASP A 100 -7.84 -7.03 18.04
N GLU A 101 -6.60 -6.51 18.03
CA GLU A 101 -6.10 -5.58 17.01
C GLU A 101 -4.81 -6.05 16.32
N ARG A 102 -4.21 -7.16 16.78
CA ARG A 102 -2.97 -7.71 16.22
C ARG A 102 -3.06 -8.19 14.77
N GLY A 103 -4.26 -8.48 14.28
CA GLY A 103 -4.43 -9.03 12.94
C GLY A 103 -3.86 -10.43 12.77
N ASP A 104 -3.55 -10.80 11.53
CA ASP A 104 -2.99 -12.11 11.17
C ASP A 104 -1.62 -11.95 10.49
N ALA A 105 -0.56 -12.32 11.22
CA ALA A 105 0.81 -12.24 10.71
C ALA A 105 1.08 -13.20 9.56
N ARG A 106 0.39 -14.35 9.47
CA ARG A 106 0.56 -15.28 8.35
C ARG A 106 -0.05 -14.71 7.08
N ALA A 107 -1.26 -14.16 7.20
CA ALA A 107 -1.92 -13.46 6.10
C ALA A 107 -1.06 -12.29 5.58
N ALA A 108 -0.44 -11.52 6.48
CA ALA A 108 0.49 -10.45 6.10
C ALA A 108 1.67 -10.97 5.25
N VAL A 109 2.32 -12.04 5.69
CA VAL A 109 3.42 -12.68 4.95
C VAL A 109 2.96 -13.22 3.60
N GLN A 110 1.78 -13.84 3.54
CA GLN A 110 1.20 -14.35 2.29
C GLN A 110 0.87 -13.22 1.30
N ALA A 111 0.47 -12.05 1.80
CA ALA A 111 0.23 -10.86 1.01
C ALA A 111 1.51 -10.16 0.51
N GLY A 112 2.68 -10.56 1.01
CA GLY A 112 3.99 -10.06 0.58
C GLY A 112 4.59 -8.97 1.47
N VAL A 113 4.20 -8.92 2.75
CA VAL A 113 4.88 -8.16 3.81
C VAL A 113 5.97 -9.00 4.47
#